data_AF-A0A2D0A7L6-F1
#
_entry.id   AF-A0A2D0A7L6-F1
#
_cell.length_a   1.000
_cell.length_b   1.000
_cell.length_c   1.000
_cell.angle_alpha   90.00
_cell.angle_beta   90.00
_cell.angle_gamma   90.00
#
_symmetry.space_group_name_H-M   'P 1'
#
loop_
_entity.id
_entity.type
_entity.pdbx_description
1 polymer ?
#
loop_
_entity_poly.entity_id
_entity_poly.type
_entity_poly.pdbx_seq_one_letter_code
_entity_poly.pdbx_strand_id
1 'polypeptide(L)'
;MPDFPLDPTFGEALTLAAAWHTGQYRKVPAGQTPSVPYVSHLLGVASIALEYGADQPEAVAALLHDALEDGPAHTGRTPEDLRAEIARRFGEPVAVLVDGATDDTPPPGQPKRPWAERKTAYLRHLPAQPAPALLVSASDKLHNARTILADVSALPADQRDGYFGRFREGRDGTLQYYRLLSDQYLAAPATRTRPRLHDLARELERTVTALEHATGLTGDQTRQLPLLRGATL
;
A
#
# COMPACT_ATOMS: atom_id res chain seq x y z
N MET A 1 1.96 -19.97 23.42
CA MET A 1 2.42 -19.06 22.34
C MET A 1 1.62 -19.44 21.10
N PRO A 2 1.13 -18.52 20.26
CA PRO A 2 0.58 -18.98 18.99
C PRO A 2 1.72 -19.68 18.23
N ASP A 3 1.49 -20.92 17.83
CA ASP A 3 2.37 -21.65 16.91
C ASP A 3 2.36 -20.86 15.61
N PHE A 4 3.46 -20.17 15.32
CA PHE A 4 3.58 -19.43 14.08
C PHE A 4 4.96 -19.59 13.43
N PRO A 5 5.36 -20.82 13.05
CA PRO A 5 6.29 -20.95 11.95
C PRO A 5 5.52 -20.70 10.66
N LEU A 6 5.94 -19.71 9.88
CA LEU A 6 5.62 -19.67 8.46
C LEU A 6 6.02 -21.01 7.87
N ASP A 7 5.07 -21.71 7.25
CA ASP A 7 5.36 -22.96 6.56
C ASP A 7 5.97 -22.69 5.16
N PRO A 8 6.35 -23.76 4.42
CA PRO A 8 6.94 -23.61 3.08
C PRO A 8 6.08 -22.82 2.07
N THR A 9 4.77 -22.70 2.27
CA THR A 9 3.86 -21.95 1.40
C THR A 9 4.24 -20.47 1.32
N PHE A 10 4.80 -19.89 2.40
CA PHE A 10 5.34 -18.52 2.34
C PHE A 10 6.53 -18.40 1.38
N GLY A 11 7.42 -19.40 1.36
CA GLY A 11 8.55 -19.46 0.42
C GLY A 11 8.11 -19.63 -1.04
N GLU A 12 7.03 -20.38 -1.28
CA GLU A 12 6.40 -20.49 -2.60
C GLU A 12 5.82 -19.14 -3.06
N ALA A 13 5.12 -18.43 -2.17
CA ALA A 13 4.57 -17.10 -2.44
C ALA A 13 5.66 -16.08 -2.76
N LEU A 14 6.78 -16.11 -2.01
CA LEU A 14 7.93 -15.25 -2.28
C LEU A 14 8.52 -15.50 -3.67
N THR A 15 8.70 -16.76 -4.05
CA THR A 15 9.22 -17.14 -5.37
C THR A 15 8.29 -16.65 -6.47
N LEU A 16 6.97 -16.78 -6.26
CA LEU A 16 5.95 -16.33 -7.21
C LEU A 16 5.93 -14.80 -7.34
N ALA A 17 5.98 -14.09 -6.22
CA ALA A 17 6.05 -12.62 -6.17
C ALA A 17 7.29 -12.11 -6.91
N ALA A 18 8.46 -12.70 -6.67
CA ALA A 18 9.69 -12.34 -7.39
C ALA A 18 9.55 -12.59 -8.90
N ALA A 19 8.95 -13.71 -9.30
CA ALA A 19 8.74 -14.04 -10.71
C ALA A 19 7.76 -13.07 -11.40
N TRP A 20 6.61 -12.78 -10.78
CA TRP A 20 5.57 -11.93 -11.35
C TRP A 20 5.92 -10.44 -11.38
N HIS A 21 6.95 -10.03 -10.67
CA HIS A 21 7.48 -8.66 -10.69
C HIS A 21 8.90 -8.61 -11.27
N THR A 22 9.27 -9.61 -12.10
CA THR A 22 10.60 -9.67 -12.74
C THR A 22 10.83 -8.44 -13.62
N GLY A 23 11.97 -7.79 -13.42
CA GLY A 23 12.36 -6.59 -14.18
C GLY A 23 11.56 -5.33 -13.79
N GLN A 24 10.68 -5.39 -12.79
CA GLN A 24 10.01 -4.22 -12.24
C GLN A 24 10.93 -3.48 -11.25
N TYR A 25 10.89 -2.16 -11.30
CA TYR A 25 11.63 -1.28 -10.41
C TYR A 25 10.69 -0.29 -9.71
N ARG A 26 11.12 0.23 -8.55
CA ARG A 26 10.41 1.30 -7.85
C ARG A 26 10.38 2.58 -8.70
N LYS A 27 9.26 3.29 -8.67
CA LYS A 27 9.07 4.55 -9.41
C LYS A 27 10.04 5.62 -8.91
N VAL A 28 10.69 6.30 -9.85
CA VAL A 28 11.57 7.45 -9.58
C VAL A 28 11.04 8.70 -10.31
N PRO A 29 11.47 9.91 -9.93
CA PRO A 29 11.14 11.12 -10.68
C PRO A 29 11.54 11.02 -12.16
N ALA A 30 10.79 11.72 -13.02
CA ALA A 30 11.05 11.76 -14.45
C ALA A 30 12.50 12.22 -14.74
N GLY A 31 13.18 11.51 -15.63
CA GLY A 31 14.58 11.77 -15.97
C GLY A 31 15.62 11.04 -15.11
N GLN A 32 15.20 10.27 -14.09
CA GLN A 32 16.09 9.40 -13.33
C GLN A 32 15.98 7.93 -13.77
N THR A 33 17.07 7.18 -13.61
CA THR A 33 17.10 5.74 -13.86
C THR A 33 16.61 4.99 -12.62
N PRO A 34 15.54 4.18 -12.71
CA PRO A 34 15.14 3.30 -11.61
C PRO A 34 16.27 2.32 -11.26
N SER A 35 16.60 2.20 -9.97
CA SER A 35 17.69 1.33 -9.49
C SER A 35 17.27 0.33 -8.43
N VAL A 36 16.12 0.53 -7.78
CA VAL A 36 15.63 -0.33 -6.69
C VAL A 36 14.64 -1.36 -7.24
N PRO A 37 14.95 -2.67 -7.19
CA PRO A 37 14.04 -3.72 -7.66
C PRO A 37 12.73 -3.73 -6.86
N TYR A 38 11.60 -3.97 -7.54
CA TYR A 38 10.28 -3.90 -6.90
C TYR A 38 10.09 -4.93 -5.78
N VAL A 39 10.74 -6.09 -5.87
CA VAL A 39 10.71 -7.14 -4.84
C VAL A 39 11.14 -6.62 -3.46
N SER A 40 11.96 -5.57 -3.38
CA SER A 40 12.31 -4.92 -2.10
C SER A 40 11.09 -4.39 -1.35
N HIS A 41 10.11 -3.86 -2.07
CA HIS A 41 8.85 -3.39 -1.50
C HIS A 41 8.01 -4.57 -1.02
N LEU A 42 7.83 -5.61 -1.83
CA LEU A 42 7.04 -6.78 -1.47
C LEU A 42 7.57 -7.44 -0.19
N LEU A 43 8.90 -7.59 -0.10
CA LEU A 43 9.58 -8.06 1.10
C LEU A 43 9.39 -7.12 2.29
N GLY A 44 9.50 -5.81 2.08
CA GLY A 44 9.30 -4.81 3.14
C GLY A 44 7.87 -4.80 3.69
N VAL A 45 6.86 -4.93 2.83
CA VAL A 45 5.45 -5.00 3.23
C VAL A 45 5.17 -6.29 4.01
N ALA A 46 5.70 -7.43 3.54
CA ALA A 46 5.57 -8.69 4.27
C ALA A 46 6.27 -8.67 5.64
N SER A 47 7.47 -8.07 5.72
CA SER A 47 8.18 -7.88 6.99
C SER A 47 7.38 -7.05 7.97
N ILE A 48 6.82 -5.92 7.52
CA ILE A 48 5.95 -5.07 8.36
C ILE A 48 4.74 -5.87 8.83
N ALA A 49 4.03 -6.54 7.92
CA ALA A 49 2.84 -7.31 8.29
C ALA A 49 3.16 -8.35 9.38
N LEU A 50 4.25 -9.10 9.23
CA LEU A 50 4.72 -10.09 10.21
C LEU A 50 5.07 -9.47 11.56
N GLU A 51 5.81 -8.36 11.59
CA GLU A 51 6.14 -7.63 12.82
C GLU A 51 4.89 -7.13 13.58
N TYR A 52 3.83 -6.79 12.83
CA TYR A 52 2.55 -6.36 13.38
C TYR A 52 1.54 -7.51 13.53
N GLY A 53 2.02 -8.74 13.54
CA GLY A 53 1.27 -9.91 13.98
C GLY A 53 0.43 -10.56 12.90
N ALA A 54 0.82 -10.44 11.63
CA ALA A 54 0.25 -11.19 10.52
C ALA A 54 0.26 -12.69 10.82
N ASP A 55 -0.86 -13.36 10.51
CA ASP A 55 -0.86 -14.80 10.32
C ASP A 55 -0.41 -15.19 8.90
N GLN A 56 -0.50 -16.48 8.53
CA GLN A 56 0.16 -16.98 7.32
C GLN A 56 -0.57 -16.52 6.06
N PRO A 57 -1.91 -16.63 6.00
CA PRO A 57 -2.67 -16.02 4.91
C PRO A 57 -2.38 -14.52 4.76
N GLU A 58 -2.30 -13.77 5.86
CA GLU A 58 -2.00 -12.33 5.85
C GLU A 58 -0.59 -12.03 5.34
N ALA A 59 0.41 -12.80 5.78
CA ALA A 59 1.80 -12.63 5.35
C ALA A 59 1.99 -12.99 3.86
N VAL A 60 1.32 -14.06 3.39
CA VAL A 60 1.31 -14.43 1.97
C VAL A 60 0.59 -13.36 1.14
N ALA A 61 -0.56 -12.85 1.61
CA ALA A 61 -1.27 -11.77 0.93
C ALA A 61 -0.45 -10.49 0.87
N ALA A 62 0.30 -10.15 1.92
CA ALA A 62 1.21 -9.02 1.95
C ALA A 62 2.33 -9.13 0.89
N LEU A 63 2.87 -10.32 0.64
CA LEU A 63 3.84 -10.54 -0.45
C LEU A 63 3.20 -10.37 -1.85
N LEU A 64 1.94 -10.73 -1.99
CA LEU A 64 1.22 -10.82 -3.27
C LEU A 64 0.28 -9.62 -3.54
N HIS A 65 0.28 -8.61 -2.66
CA HIS A 65 -0.77 -7.58 -2.67
C HIS A 65 -0.87 -6.79 -3.98
N ASP A 66 0.24 -6.60 -4.69
CA ASP A 66 0.31 -5.90 -5.98
C ASP A 66 0.23 -6.84 -7.20
N ALA A 67 0.11 -8.16 -6.98
CA ALA A 67 0.19 -9.15 -8.05
C ALA A 67 -0.90 -8.94 -9.11
N LEU A 68 -2.11 -8.57 -8.71
CA LEU A 68 -3.23 -8.40 -9.65
C LEU A 68 -3.18 -7.05 -10.39
N GLU A 69 -2.57 -6.02 -9.78
CA GLU A 69 -2.45 -4.69 -10.39
C GLU A 69 -1.27 -4.61 -11.36
N ASP A 70 -0.09 -5.06 -10.94
CA ASP A 70 1.16 -4.89 -11.70
C ASP A 70 1.59 -6.18 -12.44
N GLY A 71 1.29 -7.35 -11.88
CA GLY A 71 1.65 -8.65 -12.45
C GLY A 71 1.24 -8.83 -13.92
N PRO A 72 0.05 -8.40 -14.38
CA PRO A 72 -0.35 -8.55 -15.78
C PRO A 72 0.67 -8.00 -16.79
N ALA A 73 1.32 -6.87 -16.47
CA ALA A 73 2.31 -6.25 -17.34
C ALA A 73 3.63 -7.04 -17.44
N HIS A 74 3.91 -7.90 -16.47
CA HIS A 74 5.15 -8.66 -16.34
C HIS A 74 4.99 -10.15 -16.69
N THR A 75 3.77 -10.68 -16.60
CA THR A 75 3.48 -12.09 -16.89
C THR A 75 2.75 -12.30 -18.21
N GLY A 76 2.12 -11.26 -18.78
CA GLY A 76 1.24 -11.38 -19.94
C GLY A 76 -0.07 -12.12 -19.65
N ARG A 77 -0.47 -12.20 -18.37
CA ARG A 77 -1.69 -12.88 -17.91
C ARG A 77 -2.71 -11.87 -17.42
N THR A 78 -3.97 -12.28 -17.37
CA THR A 78 -5.03 -11.41 -16.83
C THR A 78 -5.00 -11.37 -15.29
N PRO A 79 -5.51 -10.31 -14.63
CA PRO A 79 -5.73 -10.32 -13.19
C PRO A 79 -6.50 -11.55 -12.72
N GLU A 80 -7.50 -12.00 -13.49
CA GLU A 80 -8.31 -13.17 -13.19
C GLU A 80 -7.47 -14.46 -13.20
N ASP A 81 -6.56 -14.62 -14.16
CA ASP A 81 -5.65 -15.77 -14.21
C ASP A 81 -4.70 -15.80 -13.00
N LEU A 82 -4.20 -14.64 -12.58
CA LEU A 82 -3.29 -14.51 -11.44
C LEU A 82 -4.05 -14.80 -10.15
N ARG A 83 -5.24 -14.23 -9.97
CA ARG A 83 -6.12 -14.48 -8.83
C ARG A 83 -6.48 -15.97 -8.71
N ALA A 84 -6.85 -16.61 -9.82
CA ALA A 84 -7.18 -18.03 -9.83
C ALA A 84 -5.98 -18.91 -9.39
N GLU A 85 -4.76 -18.52 -9.76
CA GLU A 85 -3.57 -19.20 -9.29
C GLU A 85 -3.27 -18.97 -7.81
N ILE A 86 -3.47 -17.74 -7.30
CA ILE A 86 -3.36 -17.43 -5.87
C ILE A 86 -4.33 -18.31 -5.08
N ALA A 87 -5.61 -18.35 -5.47
CA ALA A 87 -6.62 -19.18 -4.81
C ALA A 87 -6.26 -20.67 -4.84
N ARG A 88 -5.75 -21.17 -5.98
CA ARG A 88 -5.35 -22.58 -6.13
C ARG A 88 -4.15 -22.96 -5.27
N ARG A 89 -3.15 -22.09 -5.13
CA ARG A 89 -1.89 -22.38 -4.40
C ARG A 89 -1.97 -22.07 -2.92
N PHE A 90 -2.67 -20.98 -2.56
CA PHE A 90 -2.62 -20.39 -1.23
C PHE A 90 -4.00 -20.33 -0.54
N GLY A 91 -5.05 -20.72 -1.24
CA GLY A 91 -6.42 -20.74 -0.74
C GLY A 91 -7.18 -19.44 -0.96
N GLU A 92 -8.51 -19.54 -0.92
CA GLU A 92 -9.42 -18.41 -1.10
C GLU A 92 -9.21 -17.27 -0.09
N PRO A 93 -8.87 -17.51 1.19
CA PRO A 93 -8.60 -16.42 2.13
C PRO A 93 -7.49 -15.48 1.66
N VAL A 94 -6.42 -16.00 1.05
CA VAL A 94 -5.34 -15.18 0.49
C VAL A 94 -5.83 -14.40 -0.73
N ALA A 95 -6.55 -15.05 -1.64
CA ALA A 95 -7.07 -14.39 -2.84
C ALA A 95 -7.98 -13.20 -2.48
N VAL A 96 -8.87 -13.37 -1.51
CA VAL A 96 -9.76 -12.30 -1.02
C VAL A 96 -8.98 -11.12 -0.43
N LEU A 97 -7.87 -11.38 0.29
CA LEU A 97 -7.03 -10.31 0.83
C LEU A 97 -6.28 -9.55 -0.27
N VAL A 98 -5.79 -10.26 -1.28
CA VAL A 98 -5.12 -9.66 -2.44
C VAL A 98 -6.12 -8.85 -3.29
N ASP A 99 -7.34 -9.35 -3.49
CA ASP A 99 -8.43 -8.62 -4.14
C ASP A 99 -8.70 -7.28 -3.41
N GLY A 100 -8.76 -7.32 -2.07
CA GLY A 100 -8.98 -6.12 -1.25
C GLY A 100 -7.83 -5.12 -1.24
N ALA A 101 -6.61 -5.54 -1.59
CA ALA A 101 -5.44 -4.68 -1.71
C ALA A 101 -5.27 -4.09 -3.12
N THR A 102 -5.94 -4.66 -4.12
CA THR A 102 -5.84 -4.26 -5.52
C THR A 102 -6.68 -3.02 -5.79
N ASP A 103 -6.07 -1.98 -6.37
CA ASP A 103 -6.82 -0.78 -6.80
C ASP A 103 -7.48 -1.04 -8.17
N ASP A 104 -8.52 -0.27 -8.50
CA ASP A 104 -9.40 -0.42 -9.67
C ASP A 104 -8.71 -0.99 -10.93
N THR A 105 -9.10 -2.21 -11.32
CA THR A 105 -8.68 -2.93 -12.54
C THR A 105 -9.80 -2.87 -13.58
N PRO A 106 -9.93 -1.77 -14.35
CA PRO A 106 -10.96 -1.66 -15.37
C PRO A 106 -10.75 -2.70 -16.48
N PRO A 107 -11.81 -3.10 -17.19
CA PRO A 107 -11.69 -4.00 -18.33
C PRO A 107 -10.70 -3.48 -19.38
N PRO A 108 -10.07 -4.39 -20.16
CA PRO A 108 -9.15 -4.01 -21.23
C PRO A 108 -9.77 -2.96 -22.17
N GLY A 109 -9.04 -1.86 -22.38
CA GLY A 109 -9.47 -0.76 -23.25
C GLY A 109 -10.30 0.33 -22.57
N GLN A 110 -10.62 0.20 -21.27
CA GLN A 110 -11.28 1.25 -20.50
C GLN A 110 -10.31 2.02 -19.60
N PRO A 111 -10.41 3.36 -19.53
CA PRO A 111 -9.57 4.14 -18.62
C PRO A 111 -9.99 3.89 -17.15
N LYS A 112 -9.01 3.89 -16.24
CA LYS A 112 -9.30 3.94 -14.79
C LYS A 112 -10.13 5.18 -14.48
N ARG A 113 -11.08 5.05 -13.54
CA ARG A 113 -11.84 6.20 -13.01
C ARG A 113 -10.90 7.31 -12.52
N PRO A 114 -11.37 8.58 -12.48
CA PRO A 114 -10.58 9.70 -11.95
C PRO A 114 -9.96 9.37 -10.60
N TRP A 115 -8.70 9.78 -10.42
CA TRP A 115 -7.92 9.41 -9.22
C TRP A 115 -8.64 9.80 -7.92
N ALA A 116 -9.22 11.00 -7.86
CA ALA A 116 -9.92 11.49 -6.67
C ALA A 116 -11.16 10.65 -6.33
N GLU A 117 -11.91 10.19 -7.34
CA GLU A 117 -13.07 9.31 -7.13
C GLU A 117 -12.66 7.96 -6.57
N ARG A 118 -11.63 7.32 -7.15
CA ARG A 118 -11.14 6.02 -6.68
C ARG A 118 -10.60 6.09 -5.26
N LYS A 119 -9.77 7.11 -4.95
CA LYS A 119 -9.21 7.29 -3.61
C LYS A 119 -10.27 7.66 -2.58
N THR A 120 -11.28 8.45 -2.96
CA THR A 120 -12.43 8.75 -2.09
C THR A 120 -13.25 7.50 -1.78
N ALA A 121 -13.58 6.69 -2.79
CA ALA A 121 -14.32 5.44 -2.60
C ALA A 121 -13.57 4.47 -1.68
N TYR A 122 -12.26 4.37 -1.87
CA TYR A 122 -11.37 3.57 -1.04
C TYR A 122 -11.35 4.05 0.42
N LEU A 123 -11.15 5.36 0.65
CA LEU A 123 -11.17 5.96 1.99
C LEU A 123 -12.49 5.69 2.74
N ARG A 124 -13.63 5.76 2.05
CA ARG A 124 -14.95 5.50 2.63
C ARG A 124 -15.20 4.03 2.98
N HIS A 125 -14.61 3.10 2.22
CA HIS A 125 -14.76 1.68 2.50
C HIS A 125 -13.86 1.19 3.63
N LEU A 126 -12.76 1.90 3.90
CA LEU A 126 -11.70 1.43 4.78
C LEU A 126 -12.18 1.13 6.22
N PRO A 127 -13.00 1.97 6.89
CA PRO A 127 -13.49 1.67 8.25
C PRO A 127 -14.31 0.40 8.40
N ALA A 128 -14.92 -0.07 7.30
CA ALA A 128 -15.75 -1.26 7.27
C ALA A 128 -14.95 -2.54 6.94
N GLN A 129 -13.66 -2.42 6.60
CA GLN A 129 -12.83 -3.57 6.25
C GLN A 129 -12.48 -4.42 7.49
N PRO A 130 -12.36 -5.75 7.32
CA PRO A 130 -11.94 -6.62 8.41
C PRO A 130 -10.46 -6.42 8.76
N ALA A 131 -10.08 -6.79 9.99
CA ALA A 131 -8.72 -6.57 10.50
C ALA A 131 -7.60 -7.15 9.62
N PRO A 132 -7.72 -8.36 9.02
CA PRO A 132 -6.72 -8.89 8.09
C PRO A 132 -6.47 -7.99 6.86
N ALA A 133 -7.54 -7.49 6.23
CA ALA A 133 -7.43 -6.60 5.07
C ALA A 133 -6.79 -5.25 5.45
N LEU A 134 -7.20 -4.70 6.60
CA LEU A 134 -6.59 -3.48 7.15
C LEU A 134 -5.10 -3.65 7.44
N LEU A 135 -4.68 -4.82 7.94
CA LEU A 135 -3.28 -5.10 8.25
C LEU A 135 -2.41 -5.11 6.98
N VAL A 136 -2.81 -5.86 5.95
CA VAL A 136 -2.09 -5.91 4.67
C VAL A 136 -1.99 -4.50 4.07
N SER A 137 -3.13 -3.82 4.02
CA SER A 137 -3.25 -2.49 3.46
C SER A 137 -2.42 -1.43 4.21
N ALA A 138 -2.50 -1.38 5.55
CA ALA A 138 -1.73 -0.45 6.36
C ALA A 138 -0.22 -0.74 6.29
N SER A 139 0.17 -2.01 6.12
CA SER A 139 1.58 -2.41 5.94
C SER A 139 2.16 -1.86 4.64
N ASP A 140 1.41 -1.97 3.53
CA ASP A 140 1.76 -1.36 2.26
C ASP A 140 1.90 0.17 2.39
N LYS A 141 0.86 0.83 2.94
CA LYS A 141 0.89 2.29 3.09
C LYS A 141 2.02 2.76 4.00
N LEU A 142 2.35 2.03 5.08
CA LEU A 142 3.48 2.37 5.94
C LEU A 142 4.81 2.23 5.19
N HIS A 143 5.02 1.14 4.45
CA HIS A 143 6.24 0.97 3.67
C HIS A 143 6.43 2.13 2.69
N ASN A 144 5.37 2.45 1.93
CA ASN A 144 5.42 3.53 0.94
C ASN A 144 5.65 4.90 1.60
N ALA A 145 4.97 5.20 2.72
CA ALA A 145 5.18 6.44 3.46
C ALA A 145 6.61 6.57 3.99
N ARG A 146 7.21 5.49 4.49
CA ARG A 146 8.61 5.46 4.95
C ARG A 146 9.59 5.71 3.80
N THR A 147 9.38 5.08 2.64
CA THR A 147 10.20 5.34 1.44
C THR A 147 10.10 6.81 1.02
N ILE A 148 8.88 7.34 0.94
CA ILE A 148 8.65 8.75 0.56
C ILE A 148 9.34 9.69 1.54
N LEU A 149 9.17 9.47 2.85
CA LEU A 149 9.80 10.26 3.89
C LEU A 149 11.32 10.23 3.80
N ALA A 150 11.91 9.04 3.62
CA ALA A 150 13.37 8.90 3.51
C ALA A 150 13.91 9.69 2.31
N ASP A 151 13.30 9.53 1.13
CA ASP A 151 13.74 10.21 -0.08
C ASP A 151 13.55 11.73 0.02
N VAL A 152 12.39 12.20 0.51
CA VAL A 152 12.11 13.63 0.71
C VAL A 152 13.08 14.23 1.73
N SER A 153 13.38 13.52 2.81
CA SER A 153 14.27 14.02 3.87
C SER A 153 15.73 14.09 3.42
N ALA A 154 16.13 13.26 2.45
CA ALA A 154 17.47 13.29 1.86
C ALA A 154 17.69 14.49 0.91
N LEU A 155 16.61 15.14 0.46
CA LEU A 155 16.69 16.31 -0.42
C LEU A 155 16.84 17.62 0.37
N PRO A 156 17.57 18.62 -0.19
CA PRO A 156 17.52 20.01 0.28
C PRO A 156 16.08 20.51 0.35
N ALA A 157 15.76 21.33 1.36
CA ALA A 157 14.39 21.74 1.66
C ALA A 157 13.68 22.41 0.46
N ASP A 158 14.42 23.19 -0.33
CA ASP A 158 13.96 23.87 -1.55
C ASP A 158 13.70 22.93 -2.73
N GLN A 159 14.13 21.67 -2.67
CA GLN A 159 13.96 20.66 -3.72
C GLN A 159 12.91 19.59 -3.39
N ARG A 160 12.40 19.57 -2.15
CA ARG A 160 11.47 18.53 -1.66
C ARG A 160 10.16 18.48 -2.44
N ASP A 161 9.63 19.62 -2.86
CA ASP A 161 8.40 19.67 -3.65
C ASP A 161 8.56 18.99 -5.01
N GLY A 162 9.73 19.11 -5.62
CA GLY A 162 10.06 18.49 -6.90
C GLY A 162 9.99 16.96 -6.87
N TYR A 163 10.25 16.33 -5.72
CA TYR A 163 10.13 14.89 -5.54
C TYR A 163 8.75 14.36 -5.94
N PHE A 164 7.70 15.13 -5.62
CA PHE A 164 6.32 14.71 -5.83
C PHE A 164 5.87 14.79 -7.28
N GLY A 165 6.68 15.33 -8.20
CA GLY A 165 6.41 15.30 -9.64
C GLY A 165 6.30 13.89 -10.22
N ARG A 166 6.77 12.86 -9.49
CA ARG A 166 6.58 11.44 -9.84
C ARG A 166 5.15 10.92 -9.60
N PHE A 167 4.33 11.67 -8.85
CA PHE A 167 2.95 11.34 -8.54
C PHE A 167 2.02 12.18 -9.40
N ARG A 168 0.93 11.57 -9.89
CA ARG A 168 -0.03 12.24 -10.78
C ARG A 168 -0.70 13.43 -10.10
N GLU A 169 -0.96 13.30 -8.81
CA GLU A 169 -1.65 14.26 -7.96
C GLU A 169 -0.71 15.28 -7.28
N GLY A 170 0.60 15.16 -7.53
CA GLY A 170 1.62 16.02 -6.93
C GLY A 170 1.67 15.94 -5.40
N ARG A 171 2.37 16.90 -4.80
CA ARG A 171 2.63 16.92 -3.36
C ARG A 171 1.35 16.91 -2.54
N ASP A 172 0.49 17.89 -2.80
CA ASP A 172 -0.70 18.14 -1.99
C ASP A 172 -1.68 16.95 -2.04
N GLY A 173 -1.89 16.36 -3.23
CA GLY A 173 -2.75 15.19 -3.37
C GLY A 173 -2.18 13.96 -2.66
N THR A 174 -0.88 13.70 -2.79
CA THR A 174 -0.22 12.56 -2.13
C THR A 174 -0.29 12.71 -0.60
N LEU A 175 0.09 13.87 -0.06
CA LEU A 175 0.06 14.13 1.39
C LEU A 175 -1.36 14.03 1.94
N GLN A 176 -2.33 14.64 1.26
CA GLN A 176 -3.73 14.57 1.66
C GLN A 176 -4.23 13.14 1.71
N TYR A 177 -3.94 12.34 0.68
CA TYR A 177 -4.36 10.94 0.65
C TYR A 177 -3.78 10.14 1.83
N TYR A 178 -2.49 10.27 2.12
CA TYR A 178 -1.86 9.59 3.24
C TYR A 178 -2.40 10.03 4.61
N ARG A 179 -2.66 11.34 4.79
CA ARG A 179 -3.28 11.85 6.03
C ARG A 179 -4.68 11.29 6.24
N LEU A 180 -5.52 11.32 5.20
CA LEU A 180 -6.87 10.78 5.30
C LEU A 180 -6.86 9.26 5.50
N LEU A 181 -5.95 8.53 4.85
CA LEU A 181 -5.76 7.09 5.09
C LEU A 181 -5.44 6.82 6.56
N SER A 182 -4.45 7.52 7.10
CA SER A 182 -4.04 7.39 8.51
C SER A 182 -5.21 7.63 9.46
N ASP A 183 -6.00 8.68 9.22
CA ASP A 183 -7.19 8.99 10.03
C ASP A 183 -8.22 7.84 9.96
N GLN A 184 -8.48 7.29 8.76
CA GLN A 184 -9.43 6.19 8.56
C GLN A 184 -8.95 4.88 9.23
N TYR A 185 -7.66 4.54 9.17
CA TYR A 185 -7.13 3.36 9.86
C TYR A 185 -7.29 3.45 11.37
N LEU A 186 -7.06 4.64 11.95
CA LEU A 186 -7.22 4.88 13.39
C LEU A 186 -8.69 4.85 13.82
N ALA A 187 -9.61 5.32 12.97
CA ALA A 187 -11.04 5.33 13.23
C ALA A 187 -11.68 3.94 13.07
N ALA A 188 -11.12 3.07 12.23
CA ALA A 188 -11.67 1.75 11.93
C ALA A 188 -11.81 0.89 13.21
N PRO A 189 -13.02 0.40 13.54
CA PRO A 189 -13.23 -0.43 14.74
C PRO A 189 -12.39 -1.71 14.74
N ALA A 190 -12.22 -2.34 13.57
CA ALA A 190 -11.44 -3.56 13.40
C ALA A 190 -9.96 -3.39 13.74
N THR A 191 -9.39 -2.19 13.60
CA THR A 191 -8.01 -1.90 14.03
C THR A 191 -7.83 -2.12 15.54
N ARG A 192 -8.86 -1.85 16.34
CA ARG A 192 -8.81 -1.96 17.80
C ARG A 192 -9.01 -3.38 18.32
N THR A 193 -9.38 -4.34 17.46
CA THR A 193 -9.55 -5.74 17.85
C THR A 193 -8.22 -6.49 17.95
N ARG A 194 -7.14 -5.96 17.34
CA ARG A 194 -5.77 -6.50 17.41
C ARG A 194 -4.80 -5.40 17.88
N PRO A 195 -4.17 -5.53 19.07
CA PRO A 195 -3.27 -4.50 19.59
C PRO A 195 -2.16 -4.09 18.62
N ARG A 196 -1.51 -5.06 17.95
CA ARG A 196 -0.45 -4.80 16.97
C ARG A 196 -0.94 -4.07 15.71
N LEU A 197 -2.16 -4.32 15.25
CA LEU A 197 -2.74 -3.57 14.13
C LEU A 197 -2.99 -2.11 14.51
N HIS A 198 -3.42 -1.85 15.75
CA HIS A 198 -3.53 -0.48 16.24
C HIS A 198 -2.18 0.23 16.32
N ASP A 199 -1.13 -0.47 16.76
CA ASP A 199 0.23 0.07 16.76
C ASP A 199 0.73 0.38 15.34
N LEU A 200 0.43 -0.47 14.35
CA LEU A 200 0.73 -0.24 12.94
C LEU A 200 0.06 1.05 12.42
N ALA A 201 -1.23 1.23 12.70
CA ALA A 201 -1.96 2.44 12.30
C ALA A 201 -1.36 3.71 12.94
N ARG A 202 -0.91 3.62 14.20
CA ARG A 202 -0.21 4.73 14.87
C ARG A 202 1.19 4.99 14.30
N GLU A 203 1.89 3.95 13.86
CA GLU A 203 3.20 4.12 13.20
C GLU A 203 3.05 4.80 11.83
N LEU A 204 2.01 4.43 11.07
CA LEU A 204 1.65 5.15 9.85
C LEU A 204 1.36 6.63 10.16
N GLU A 205 0.56 6.91 11.19
CA GLU A 205 0.26 8.29 11.60
C GLU A 205 1.52 9.10 11.92
N ARG A 206 2.43 8.54 12.72
CA ARG A 206 3.73 9.18 13.00
C ARG A 206 4.54 9.46 11.74
N THR A 207 4.58 8.49 10.82
CA THR A 207 5.32 8.62 9.56
C THR A 207 4.73 9.71 8.68
N VAL A 208 3.40 9.77 8.57
CA VAL A 208 2.70 10.81 7.80
C VAL A 208 2.92 12.19 8.42
N THR A 209 2.86 12.30 9.75
CA THR A 209 3.15 13.57 10.46
C THR A 209 4.58 14.04 10.19
N ALA A 210 5.56 13.14 10.21
CA ALA A 210 6.95 13.49 9.86
C ALA A 210 7.08 13.95 8.41
N LEU A 211 6.35 13.33 7.48
CA LEU A 211 6.36 13.69 6.05
C LEU A 211 5.73 15.07 5.80
N GLU A 212 4.63 15.39 6.47
CA GLU A 212 4.03 16.72 6.41
C GLU A 212 5.00 17.79 6.92
N HIS A 213 5.62 17.55 8.08
CA HIS A 213 6.62 18.48 8.62
C HIS A 213 7.82 18.64 7.67
N ALA A 214 8.28 17.55 7.04
CA ALA A 214 9.35 17.61 6.05
C ALA A 214 9.00 18.46 4.82
N THR A 215 7.71 18.64 4.54
CA THR A 215 7.18 19.44 3.41
C THR A 215 6.59 20.78 3.84
N GLY A 216 6.76 21.18 5.10
CA GLY A 216 6.31 22.47 5.62
C GLY A 216 4.80 22.56 5.86
N LEU A 217 4.10 21.43 5.93
CA LEU A 217 2.68 21.35 6.25
C LEU A 217 2.45 20.76 7.64
N THR A 218 1.29 21.06 8.21
CA THR A 218 0.73 20.40 9.39
C THR A 218 -0.42 19.48 8.98
N GLY A 219 -0.76 18.50 9.80
CA GLY A 219 -1.88 17.59 9.54
C GLY A 219 -3.21 18.32 9.28
N ASP A 220 -3.47 19.43 9.98
CA ASP A 220 -4.69 20.22 9.78
C ASP A 220 -4.70 20.95 8.43
N GLN A 221 -3.57 21.52 8.01
CA GLN A 221 -3.45 22.10 6.67
C GLN A 221 -3.63 21.03 5.59
N THR A 222 -3.01 19.87 5.76
CA THR A 222 -3.09 18.74 4.82
C THR A 222 -4.52 18.23 4.66
N ARG A 223 -5.30 18.10 5.75
CA ARG A 223 -6.73 17.71 5.69
C ARG A 223 -7.57 18.69 4.86
N GLN A 224 -7.27 19.98 4.95
CA GLN A 224 -8.04 21.05 4.29
C GLN A 224 -7.67 21.28 2.82
N LEU A 225 -6.69 20.55 2.27
CA LEU A 225 -6.35 20.61 0.85
C LEU A 225 -7.56 20.32 -0.05
N PRO A 226 -7.63 20.88 -1.26
CA PRO A 226 -8.87 20.87 -2.05
C PRO A 226 -9.20 19.53 -2.70
N LEU A 227 -8.20 18.71 -3.05
CA LEU A 227 -8.37 17.59 -3.99
C LEU A 227 -9.28 16.47 -3.48
N LEU A 228 -9.16 16.12 -2.20
CA LEU A 228 -9.96 15.09 -1.52
C LEU A 228 -10.83 15.71 -0.41
N ARG A 229 -11.14 17.01 -0.51
CA ARG A 229 -11.98 17.68 0.48
C ARG A 229 -13.36 17.00 0.52
N GLY A 230 -13.74 16.46 1.69
CA GLY A 230 -15.01 15.75 1.87
C GLY A 230 -14.97 14.25 1.57
N ALA A 231 -13.80 13.67 1.26
CA ALA A 231 -13.66 12.23 1.05
C ALA A 231 -13.94 11.38 2.32
N THR A 232 -13.93 12.02 3.49
CA THR A 232 -14.16 11.39 4.80
C THR A 232 -15.46 11.86 5.47
N LEU A 233 -16.26 12.67 4.77
CA LEU A 233 -17.64 13.02 5.15
C LEU A 233 -18.60 11.92 4.66
#